data_AF-A0A1F5NT75-F1
#
_entry.id   AF-A0A1F5NT75-F1
#
_cell.length_a   1.000
_cell.length_b   1.000
_cell.length_c   1.000
_cell.angle_alpha   90.00
_cell.angle_beta   90.00
_cell.angle_gamma   90.00
#
_symmetry.space_group_name_H-M   'P 1'
#
loop_
_entity.id
_entity.type
_entity.pdbx_description
1 polymer ?
#
loop_
_entity_poly.entity_id
_entity_poly.type
_entity_poly.pdbx_seq_one_letter_code
_entity_poly.pdbx_strand_id
1 'polypeptide(L)'
;MPSKIFVIITSLVFGQLASAASPEISAFRQFKDVDQLPISVPTVVEVPFDQEFVERFDFAVLDKSTDAFQPYYFKQKTLTNQIVFTVSSDNNSNTSSMVDGNFQTYTEFLLPAEGPGSAQIMINSQSPITSSSLSALLDNYVALPNTVEIQTFDSNAGYKTVLAKTSMLVETVRFPKTSASQWFINFTYSQPLRIAELRLAQENAVQVKADALRFLAQPNREYQIYFDSDRWVSMTVGESANLTSDQDVLKIGSLFSQRNQFFVRADIDGDNIPDVNDNCVSEANTDQADINANGRGDACDDFDRDGLINSQDNCPDQPNNGQQDTDSDKIGDACDNEESRLTERLPWLPWLGIGFAAIVLIVMFVTALKSGIKGPE
;
A
#
# COMPACT_ATOMS: atom_id res chain seq x y z
N MET A 1 17.93 15.48 68.38
CA MET A 1 16.91 16.05 67.47
C MET A 1 17.63 16.78 66.34
N PRO A 2 17.81 16.17 65.16
CA PRO A 2 18.34 16.87 64.00
C PRO A 2 17.19 17.30 63.07
N SER A 3 17.35 18.51 62.55
CA SER A 3 16.47 19.22 61.63
C SER A 3 16.30 18.48 60.30
N LYS A 4 15.05 18.34 59.84
CA LYS A 4 14.68 17.74 58.54
C LYS A 4 15.09 18.68 57.39
N ILE A 5 15.91 18.17 56.48
CA ILE A 5 16.22 18.79 55.18
C ILE A 5 15.03 18.47 54.25
N PHE A 6 14.33 19.50 53.79
CA PHE A 6 13.33 19.39 52.73
C PHE A 6 14.06 19.43 51.38
N VAL A 7 14.09 18.29 50.68
CA VAL A 7 14.52 18.22 49.28
C VAL A 7 13.32 18.60 48.43
N ILE A 8 13.39 19.76 47.77
CA ILE A 8 12.43 20.16 46.74
C ILE A 8 12.81 19.39 45.47
N ILE A 9 12.06 18.35 45.14
CA ILE A 9 12.13 17.69 43.83
C ILE A 9 11.30 18.56 42.88
N THR A 10 11.96 19.43 42.12
CA THR A 10 11.37 20.06 40.94
C THR A 10 11.23 19.00 39.85
N SER A 11 10.04 18.42 39.72
CA SER A 11 9.65 17.64 38.56
C SER A 11 9.55 18.57 37.34
N LEU A 12 10.57 18.54 36.49
CA LEU A 12 10.47 19.02 35.10
C LEU A 12 9.46 18.14 34.37
N VAL A 13 8.25 18.67 34.18
CA VAL A 13 7.29 18.12 33.22
C VAL A 13 7.75 18.55 31.84
N PHE A 14 8.62 17.74 31.23
CA PHE A 14 8.76 17.69 29.78
C PHE A 14 7.72 16.69 29.27
N GLY A 15 6.79 17.16 28.44
CA GLY A 15 5.85 16.26 27.78
C GLY A 15 4.46 16.86 27.68
N GLN A 16 4.24 17.69 26.68
CA GLN A 16 2.90 17.87 26.14
C GLN A 16 2.97 17.96 24.62
N LEU A 17 2.61 16.82 24.03
CA LEU A 17 1.88 16.65 22.78
C LEU A 17 2.64 17.05 21.50
N ALA A 18 3.40 16.08 20.97
CA ALA A 18 3.44 15.93 19.52
C ALA A 18 1.99 15.78 19.06
N SER A 19 1.43 16.82 18.44
CA SER A 19 0.19 16.71 17.69
C SER A 19 0.35 15.52 16.76
N ALA A 20 -0.51 14.51 16.87
CA ALA A 20 -0.58 13.49 15.84
C ALA A 20 -0.79 14.24 14.52
N ALA A 21 0.10 14.05 13.55
CA ALA A 21 -0.07 14.68 12.25
C ALA A 21 -1.35 14.14 11.62
N SER A 22 -1.97 14.97 10.78
CA SER A 22 -3.16 14.55 10.05
C SER A 22 -2.83 13.36 9.13
N PRO A 23 -3.77 12.46 8.83
CA PRO A 23 -3.56 11.32 7.93
C PRO A 23 -2.98 11.72 6.57
N GLU A 24 -3.29 12.92 6.10
CA GLU A 24 -2.78 13.47 4.84
C GLU A 24 -1.27 13.72 4.90
N ILE A 25 -0.76 14.24 6.03
CA ILE A 25 0.67 14.56 6.20
C ILE A 25 1.50 13.27 6.33
N SER A 26 0.96 12.22 6.95
CA SER A 26 1.70 10.98 7.17
C SER A 26 2.10 10.24 5.89
N ALA A 27 1.46 10.54 4.75
CA ALA A 27 1.84 9.95 3.47
C ALA A 27 3.14 10.53 2.89
N PHE A 28 3.53 11.75 3.27
CA PHE A 28 4.67 12.44 2.67
C PHE A 28 5.98 12.11 3.39
N ARG A 29 7.01 11.74 2.64
CA ARG A 29 8.31 11.36 3.21
C ARG A 29 9.15 12.57 3.64
N GLN A 30 8.97 13.70 2.97
CA GLN A 30 9.82 14.88 3.13
C GLN A 30 9.01 16.18 3.19
N PHE A 31 9.62 17.23 3.75
CA PHE A 31 9.08 18.58 3.71
C PHE A 31 10.16 19.66 3.60
N LYS A 32 9.74 20.87 3.20
CA LYS A 32 10.54 22.11 3.20
C LYS A 32 9.78 23.20 3.97
N ASP A 33 10.49 23.94 4.81
CA ASP A 33 9.94 25.12 5.47
C ASP A 33 10.13 26.37 4.60
N VAL A 34 9.07 27.14 4.45
CA VAL A 34 9.06 28.44 3.75
C VAL A 34 8.71 29.52 4.78
N ASP A 35 9.76 30.06 5.38
CA ASP A 35 9.64 31.08 6.42
C ASP A 35 10.08 32.45 5.90
N GLN A 36 9.59 33.52 6.54
CA GLN A 36 10.10 34.89 6.37
C GLN A 36 10.10 35.42 4.92
N LEU A 37 9.02 35.17 4.18
CA LEU A 37 8.86 35.72 2.83
C LEU A 37 8.82 37.27 2.87
N PRO A 38 9.63 37.98 2.07
CA PRO A 38 9.69 39.44 2.06
C PRO A 38 8.54 40.05 1.23
N ILE A 39 7.30 39.71 1.57
CA ILE A 39 6.08 40.10 0.84
C ILE A 39 5.20 41.00 1.70
N SER A 40 4.63 42.04 1.08
CA SER A 40 3.70 42.98 1.72
C SER A 40 2.26 42.83 1.22
N VAL A 41 2.07 42.10 0.14
CA VAL A 41 0.78 41.75 -0.46
C VAL A 41 0.77 40.26 -0.81
N PRO A 42 -0.41 39.64 -0.98
CA PRO A 42 -0.50 38.26 -1.45
C PRO A 42 0.26 38.10 -2.77
N THR A 43 1.20 37.16 -2.81
CA THR A 43 2.16 37.02 -3.91
C THR A 43 2.31 35.55 -4.28
N VAL A 44 2.34 35.23 -5.57
CA VAL A 44 2.66 33.87 -6.03
C VAL A 44 4.14 33.63 -5.80
N VAL A 45 4.46 32.62 -4.99
CA VAL A 45 5.84 32.21 -4.70
C VAL A 45 6.19 30.99 -5.52
N GLU A 46 7.39 30.96 -6.08
CA GLU A 46 7.96 29.83 -6.81
C GLU A 46 9.15 29.25 -6.03
N VAL A 47 9.00 28.00 -5.60
CA VAL A 47 10.01 27.23 -4.86
C VAL A 47 10.66 26.22 -5.79
N PRO A 48 11.98 26.26 -6.00
CA PRO A 48 12.66 25.31 -6.88
C PRO A 48 12.78 23.90 -6.24
N PHE A 49 12.66 22.88 -7.09
CA PHE A 49 12.83 21.45 -6.80
C PHE A 49 13.92 20.84 -7.70
N ASP A 50 15.06 21.51 -7.81
CA ASP A 50 16.13 21.17 -8.74
C ASP A 50 17.06 20.06 -8.25
N GLN A 51 17.13 19.83 -6.93
CA GLN A 51 18.09 18.92 -6.31
C GLN A 51 17.46 17.67 -5.67
N GLU A 52 16.13 17.61 -5.66
CA GLU A 52 15.37 16.55 -5.02
C GLU A 52 15.08 15.42 -6.00
N PHE A 53 15.24 14.20 -5.52
CA PHE A 53 14.64 13.04 -6.18
C PHE A 53 13.21 12.90 -5.64
N VAL A 54 12.24 13.08 -6.52
CA VAL A 54 10.81 12.99 -6.20
C VAL A 54 10.20 11.90 -7.06
N GLU A 55 9.69 10.85 -6.42
CA GLU A 55 9.06 9.72 -7.10
C GLU A 55 7.66 10.11 -7.56
N ARG A 56 6.83 10.60 -6.63
CA ARG A 56 5.46 11.11 -6.87
C ARG A 56 5.39 12.63 -6.79
N PHE A 57 4.80 13.26 -7.80
CA PHE A 57 4.62 14.72 -7.86
C PHE A 57 3.35 15.22 -7.17
N ASP A 58 2.98 14.55 -6.07
CA ASP A 58 1.95 15.02 -5.15
C ASP A 58 2.60 15.93 -4.12
N PHE A 59 1.96 17.06 -3.85
CA PHE A 59 2.46 18.06 -2.91
C PHE A 59 1.36 18.49 -1.95
N ALA A 60 1.79 18.96 -0.79
CA ALA A 60 0.91 19.53 0.22
C ALA A 60 1.52 20.83 0.72
N VAL A 61 0.83 21.95 0.51
CA VAL A 61 1.28 23.25 1.01
C VAL A 61 0.47 23.62 2.24
N LEU A 62 1.01 23.42 3.43
CA LEU A 62 0.34 23.76 4.69
C LEU A 62 0.66 25.20 5.08
N ASP A 63 -0.36 26.02 5.31
CA ASP A 63 -0.21 27.29 6.00
C ASP A 63 -0.20 27.05 7.51
N LYS A 64 0.98 27.17 8.14
CA LYS A 64 1.17 26.89 9.58
C LYS A 64 0.39 27.86 10.47
N SER A 65 -0.02 29.01 9.93
CA SER A 65 -0.74 30.05 10.67
C SER A 65 -2.23 29.73 10.80
N THR A 66 -2.80 29.05 9.80
CA THR A 66 -4.24 28.72 9.76
C THR A 66 -4.52 27.22 9.82
N ASP A 67 -3.49 26.39 9.79
CA ASP A 67 -3.59 24.92 9.74
C ASP A 67 -4.44 24.44 8.54
N ALA A 68 -4.23 25.07 7.38
CA ALA A 68 -5.03 24.84 6.18
C ALA A 68 -4.14 24.64 4.95
N PHE A 69 -4.49 23.65 4.13
CA PHE A 69 -3.79 23.38 2.88
C PHE A 69 -4.14 24.40 1.80
N GLN A 70 -3.11 24.85 1.09
CA GLN A 70 -3.18 25.82 0.02
C GLN A 70 -3.12 25.14 -1.34
N PRO A 71 -3.87 25.64 -2.35
CA PRO A 71 -3.72 25.20 -3.72
C PRO A 71 -2.30 25.44 -4.24
N TYR A 72 -1.82 24.51 -5.05
CA TYR A 72 -0.50 24.60 -5.67
C TYR A 72 -0.56 24.32 -7.17
N TYR A 73 0.53 24.68 -7.85
CA TYR A 73 0.79 24.29 -9.23
C TYR A 73 2.24 23.84 -9.34
N PHE A 74 2.45 22.60 -9.76
CA PHE A 74 3.78 22.05 -9.97
C PHE A 74 4.18 22.18 -11.44
N LYS A 75 5.24 22.95 -11.69
CA LYS A 75 5.82 23.17 -13.00
C LYS A 75 6.92 22.14 -13.21
N GLN A 76 6.62 21.11 -14.01
CA GLN A 76 7.57 20.06 -14.35
C GLN A 76 8.65 20.55 -15.33
N LYS A 77 9.85 19.96 -15.21
CA LYS A 77 10.99 20.12 -16.12
C LYS A 77 10.54 19.95 -17.57
N THR A 78 10.86 20.94 -18.41
CA THR A 78 10.77 20.79 -19.86
C THR A 78 12.13 20.36 -20.40
N LEU A 79 12.17 19.21 -21.05
CA LEU A 79 13.37 18.70 -21.73
C LEU A 79 13.29 19.10 -23.21
N THR A 80 14.34 19.72 -23.77
CA THR A 80 14.32 20.17 -25.18
C THR A 80 14.24 19.00 -26.16
N ASN A 81 14.75 17.83 -25.76
CA ASN A 81 14.77 16.59 -26.54
C ASN A 81 14.17 15.43 -25.73
N GLN A 82 13.01 15.64 -25.13
CA GLN A 82 12.29 14.53 -24.49
C GLN A 82 11.99 13.46 -25.54
N ILE A 83 12.43 12.24 -25.27
CA ILE A 83 12.12 11.11 -26.15
C ILE A 83 10.78 10.56 -25.72
N VAL A 84 9.78 10.74 -26.57
CA VAL A 84 8.48 10.11 -26.40
C VAL A 84 8.61 8.62 -26.68
N PHE A 85 8.01 7.82 -25.81
CA PHE A 85 7.93 6.37 -25.96
C PHE A 85 6.48 5.91 -25.81
N THR A 86 6.20 4.74 -26.35
CA THR A 86 4.91 4.06 -26.21
C THR A 86 5.09 2.80 -25.37
N VAL A 87 4.03 2.43 -24.66
CA VAL A 87 4.02 1.22 -23.84
C VAL A 87 2.95 0.26 -24.35
N SER A 88 3.32 -1.01 -24.44
CA SER A 88 2.41 -2.11 -24.77
C SER A 88 2.64 -3.26 -23.79
N SER A 89 1.61 -4.07 -23.57
CA SER A 89 1.70 -5.28 -22.76
C SER A 89 1.10 -6.48 -23.49
N ASP A 90 1.50 -7.68 -23.08
CA ASP A 90 0.98 -8.96 -23.58
C ASP A 90 -0.48 -9.23 -23.16
N ASN A 91 -0.88 -8.78 -21.97
CA ASN A 91 -2.16 -9.16 -21.35
C ASN A 91 -3.11 -8.00 -21.04
N ASN A 92 -2.77 -6.76 -21.43
CA ASN A 92 -3.65 -5.59 -21.24
C ASN A 92 -3.57 -4.60 -22.41
N SER A 93 -4.73 -4.12 -22.87
CA SER A 93 -4.85 -3.14 -23.95
C SER A 93 -4.86 -1.68 -23.49
N ASN A 94 -5.19 -1.40 -22.22
CA ASN A 94 -5.19 -0.05 -21.67
C ASN A 94 -3.83 0.29 -21.03
N THR A 95 -2.78 0.30 -21.84
CA THR A 95 -1.41 0.57 -21.38
C THR A 95 -1.04 2.05 -21.39
N SER A 96 -1.94 2.92 -21.89
CA SER A 96 -1.72 4.37 -21.96
C SER A 96 -1.66 5.03 -20.59
N SER A 97 -2.35 4.46 -19.59
CA SER A 97 -2.33 5.01 -18.23
C SER A 97 -0.94 4.94 -17.60
N MET A 98 -0.12 3.93 -17.95
CA MET A 98 1.25 3.84 -17.43
C MET A 98 2.19 4.95 -17.89
N VAL A 99 1.78 5.85 -18.80
CA VAL A 99 2.63 6.92 -19.37
C VAL A 99 1.90 8.24 -19.62
N ASP A 100 0.71 8.42 -19.05
CA ASP A 100 -0.10 9.62 -19.29
C ASP A 100 0.30 10.80 -18.36
N GLY A 101 1.20 10.57 -17.40
CA GLY A 101 1.62 11.55 -16.42
C GLY A 101 0.59 11.81 -15.32
N ASN A 102 -0.47 11.00 -15.23
CA ASN A 102 -1.53 11.09 -14.24
C ASN A 102 -1.42 9.93 -13.24
N PHE A 103 -1.00 10.23 -12.01
CA PHE A 103 -0.83 9.22 -10.97
C PHE A 103 -2.14 8.66 -10.38
N GLN A 104 -3.30 9.15 -10.85
CA GLN A 104 -4.63 8.67 -10.45
C GLN A 104 -5.18 7.59 -11.38
N THR A 105 -4.61 7.44 -12.57
CA THR A 105 -4.97 6.39 -13.52
C THR A 105 -3.98 5.24 -13.38
N TYR A 106 -4.43 4.02 -13.66
CA TYR A 106 -3.58 2.84 -13.60
C TYR A 106 -3.95 1.82 -14.67
N THR A 107 -2.99 0.97 -14.98
CA THR A 107 -3.20 -0.26 -15.75
C THR A 107 -3.17 -1.44 -14.78
N GLU A 108 -4.27 -2.19 -14.74
CA GLU A 108 -4.43 -3.35 -13.86
C GLU A 108 -4.03 -4.66 -14.54
N PHE A 109 -3.30 -5.48 -13.82
CA PHE A 109 -2.93 -6.83 -14.20
C PHE A 109 -3.54 -7.77 -13.18
N LEU A 110 -4.58 -8.48 -13.62
CA LEU A 110 -5.29 -9.45 -12.80
C LEU A 110 -4.39 -10.64 -12.51
N LEU A 111 -4.50 -11.20 -11.31
CA LEU A 111 -3.83 -12.45 -11.00
C LEU A 111 -4.48 -13.59 -11.79
N PRO A 112 -3.69 -14.48 -12.44
CA PRO A 112 -4.22 -15.69 -13.04
C PRO A 112 -4.80 -16.63 -11.98
N ALA A 113 -5.70 -17.52 -12.40
CA ALA A 113 -6.30 -18.53 -11.52
C ALA A 113 -5.29 -19.58 -11.00
N GLU A 114 -4.13 -19.71 -11.66
CA GLU A 114 -3.08 -20.63 -11.24
C GLU A 114 -1.71 -19.94 -11.20
N GLY A 115 -1.08 -19.97 -10.03
CA GLY A 115 0.30 -19.53 -9.83
C GLY A 115 0.49 -18.00 -9.87
N PRO A 116 1.76 -17.54 -9.85
CA PRO A 116 2.05 -16.11 -9.88
C PRO A 116 1.68 -15.50 -11.23
N GLY A 117 1.19 -14.27 -11.20
CA GLY A 117 0.97 -13.47 -12.39
C GLY A 117 2.28 -12.99 -13.02
N SER A 118 2.26 -12.82 -14.33
CA SER A 118 3.36 -12.24 -15.09
C SER A 118 2.81 -11.12 -15.97
N ALA A 119 3.47 -9.96 -15.95
CA ALA A 119 3.16 -8.84 -16.83
C ALA A 119 4.41 -8.50 -17.64
N GLN A 120 4.36 -8.77 -18.95
CA GLN A 120 5.41 -8.34 -19.86
C GLN A 120 5.01 -6.99 -20.45
N ILE A 121 5.88 -6.01 -20.23
CA ILE A 121 5.71 -4.64 -20.68
C ILE A 121 6.84 -4.31 -21.64
N MET A 122 6.48 -3.81 -22.81
CA MET A 122 7.42 -3.36 -23.81
C MET A 122 7.33 -1.84 -23.96
N ILE A 123 8.46 -1.17 -23.74
CA ILE A 123 8.63 0.25 -24.01
C ILE A 123 9.35 0.39 -25.36
N ASN A 124 8.75 1.15 -26.28
CA ASN A 124 9.31 1.39 -27.60
C ASN A 124 9.45 2.89 -27.86
N SER A 125 10.62 3.31 -28.34
CA SER A 125 10.90 4.70 -28.70
C SER A 125 11.53 4.80 -30.09
N GLN A 126 11.30 5.93 -30.78
CA GLN A 126 11.91 6.16 -32.10
C GLN A 126 13.41 6.44 -32.02
N SER A 127 13.87 6.96 -30.88
CA SER A 127 15.28 7.27 -30.60
C SER A 127 15.74 6.57 -29.32
N PRO A 128 17.01 6.15 -29.20
CA PRO A 128 17.50 5.46 -28.01
C PRO A 128 17.39 6.33 -26.76
N ILE A 129 16.76 5.79 -25.71
CA ILE A 129 16.72 6.40 -24.38
C ILE A 129 17.95 5.92 -23.63
N THR A 130 18.75 6.84 -23.09
CA THR A 130 19.83 6.47 -22.16
C THR A 130 19.30 6.57 -20.74
N SER A 131 19.31 5.46 -20.01
CA SER A 131 18.84 5.40 -18.61
C SER A 131 19.71 4.48 -17.76
N SER A 132 19.73 4.73 -16.45
CA SER A 132 20.28 3.85 -15.41
C SER A 132 19.25 3.44 -14.34
N SER A 133 17.99 3.86 -14.51
CA SER A 133 16.92 3.47 -13.60
C SER A 133 15.55 3.41 -14.27
N LEU A 134 14.71 2.53 -13.72
CA LEU A 134 13.29 2.40 -14.04
C LEU A 134 12.52 2.56 -12.73
N SER A 135 11.55 3.47 -12.71
CA SER A 135 10.60 3.60 -11.61
C SER A 135 9.25 3.10 -12.07
N ALA A 136 8.65 2.17 -11.32
CA ALA A 136 7.29 1.71 -11.50
C ALA A 136 6.45 2.17 -10.32
N LEU A 137 5.71 3.26 -10.51
CA LEU A 137 4.82 3.81 -9.51
C LEU A 137 3.52 3.02 -9.54
N LEU A 138 3.12 2.52 -8.38
CA LEU A 138 1.93 1.68 -8.26
C LEU A 138 0.69 2.51 -7.88
N ASP A 139 -0.49 1.95 -8.02
CA ASP A 139 -1.70 2.54 -7.44
C ASP A 139 -1.70 2.40 -5.91
N ASN A 140 -2.64 3.05 -5.23
CA ASN A 140 -2.86 2.88 -3.80
C ASN A 140 -3.26 1.44 -3.47
N TYR A 141 -2.83 0.95 -2.30
CA TYR A 141 -3.24 -0.34 -1.75
C TYR A 141 -2.86 -1.50 -2.68
N VAL A 142 -1.59 -1.51 -3.10
CA VAL A 142 -1.00 -2.50 -4.02
C VAL A 142 0.35 -2.94 -3.46
N ALA A 143 0.56 -4.24 -3.37
CA ALA A 143 1.86 -4.81 -3.03
C ALA A 143 2.87 -4.63 -4.15
N LEU A 144 4.15 -4.53 -3.80
CA LEU A 144 5.20 -4.57 -4.80
C LEU A 144 5.16 -5.92 -5.55
N PRO A 145 5.45 -5.94 -6.86
CA PRO A 145 5.71 -7.20 -7.57
C PRO A 145 6.78 -8.01 -6.82
N ASN A 146 6.78 -9.35 -6.90
CA ASN A 146 7.83 -10.13 -6.25
C ASN A 146 9.19 -9.91 -6.92
N THR A 147 9.21 -9.87 -8.26
CA THR A 147 10.44 -9.69 -9.04
C THR A 147 10.24 -8.85 -10.28
N VAL A 148 11.34 -8.29 -10.77
CA VAL A 148 11.44 -7.55 -12.01
C VAL A 148 12.65 -8.02 -12.81
N GLU A 149 12.43 -8.24 -14.10
CA GLU A 149 13.48 -8.48 -15.07
C GLU A 149 13.45 -7.40 -16.15
N ILE A 150 14.53 -6.62 -16.26
CA ILE A 150 14.68 -5.54 -17.22
C ILE A 150 15.66 -5.99 -18.29
N GLN A 151 15.21 -5.97 -19.55
CA GLN A 151 16.01 -6.34 -20.71
C GLN A 151 15.95 -5.24 -21.77
N THR A 152 16.98 -5.14 -22.58
CA THR A 152 16.98 -4.30 -23.79
C THR A 152 17.18 -5.16 -25.02
N PHE A 153 16.54 -4.79 -26.13
CA PHE A 153 16.84 -5.40 -27.42
C PHE A 153 17.78 -4.50 -28.22
N ASP A 154 18.89 -5.09 -28.66
CA ASP A 154 19.80 -4.45 -29.60
C ASP A 154 19.49 -4.96 -31.01
N SER A 155 18.98 -4.07 -31.86
CA SER A 155 18.68 -4.38 -33.26
C SER A 155 19.90 -4.80 -34.07
N ASN A 156 21.11 -4.37 -33.68
CA ASN A 156 22.35 -4.73 -34.38
C ASN A 156 22.87 -6.10 -33.95
N ALA A 157 22.65 -6.47 -32.69
CA ALA A 157 23.17 -7.71 -32.12
C ALA A 157 22.16 -8.87 -32.20
N GLY A 158 20.87 -8.57 -32.33
CA GLY A 158 19.80 -9.55 -32.53
C GLY A 158 19.44 -10.37 -31.28
N TYR A 159 19.93 -9.98 -30.10
CA TYR A 159 19.63 -10.63 -28.83
C TYR A 159 19.16 -9.62 -27.77
N LYS A 160 18.49 -10.14 -26.73
CA LYS A 160 18.10 -9.39 -25.54
C LYS A 160 19.22 -9.41 -24.51
N THR A 161 19.58 -8.26 -23.97
CA THR A 161 20.53 -8.12 -22.86
C THR A 161 19.76 -7.94 -21.56
N VAL A 162 19.99 -8.80 -20.57
CA VAL A 162 19.42 -8.64 -19.22
C VAL A 162 20.24 -7.60 -18.47
N LEU A 163 19.60 -6.50 -18.07
CA LEU A 163 20.22 -5.40 -17.32
C LEU A 163 20.05 -5.55 -15.82
N ALA A 164 18.89 -6.06 -15.39
CA ALA A 164 18.58 -6.33 -13.99
C ALA A 164 17.61 -7.50 -13.90
N LYS A 165 17.82 -8.36 -12.90
CA LYS A 165 16.87 -9.37 -12.45
C LYS A 165 16.93 -9.40 -10.93
N THR A 166 15.92 -8.85 -10.27
CA THR A 166 15.95 -8.64 -8.82
C THR A 166 14.56 -8.78 -8.23
N SER A 167 14.51 -9.12 -6.94
CA SER A 167 13.30 -8.88 -6.15
C SER A 167 13.06 -7.38 -6.01
N MET A 168 11.81 -6.98 -6.10
CA MET A 168 11.40 -5.58 -5.91
C MET A 168 11.26 -5.31 -4.41
N LEU A 169 12.09 -4.41 -3.90
CA LEU A 169 12.03 -3.93 -2.51
C LEU A 169 11.59 -2.46 -2.43
N VAL A 170 11.60 -1.78 -3.57
CA VAL A 170 11.31 -0.36 -3.78
C VAL A 170 10.77 -0.19 -5.20
N GLU A 171 10.03 0.89 -5.45
CA GLU A 171 9.46 1.20 -6.78
C GLU A 171 10.51 1.49 -7.85
N THR A 172 11.72 1.92 -7.45
CA THR A 172 12.81 2.32 -8.35
C THR A 172 13.92 1.27 -8.43
N VAL A 173 14.10 0.67 -9.61
CA VAL A 173 15.15 -0.32 -9.92
C VAL A 173 16.30 0.37 -10.64
N ARG A 174 17.53 0.20 -10.13
CA ARG A 174 18.75 0.72 -10.76
C ARG A 174 19.48 -0.37 -11.56
N PHE A 175 20.07 0.02 -12.68
CA PHE A 175 20.82 -0.87 -13.58
C PHE A 175 21.96 -0.11 -14.27
N PRO A 176 22.94 -0.81 -14.88
CA PRO A 176 24.03 -0.15 -15.59
C PRO A 176 23.51 0.79 -16.68
N LYS A 177 24.07 2.01 -16.75
CA LYS A 177 23.70 3.02 -17.73
C LYS A 177 23.72 2.45 -19.14
N THR A 178 22.55 2.37 -19.76
CA THR A 178 22.33 1.70 -21.05
C THR A 178 21.51 2.58 -21.97
N SER A 179 21.80 2.54 -23.27
CA SER A 179 21.05 3.27 -24.28
C SER A 179 20.35 2.29 -25.23
N ALA A 180 19.01 2.31 -25.24
CA ALA A 180 18.22 1.41 -26.08
C ALA A 180 16.89 2.05 -26.52
N SER A 181 16.37 1.61 -27.67
CA SER A 181 15.05 2.03 -28.18
C SER A 181 13.92 1.07 -27.79
N GLN A 182 14.26 -0.16 -27.43
CA GLN A 182 13.30 -1.20 -27.03
C GLN A 182 13.70 -1.78 -25.68
N TRP A 183 12.81 -1.65 -24.71
CA TRP A 183 12.96 -2.18 -23.36
C TRP A 183 11.85 -3.18 -23.09
N PHE A 184 12.21 -4.30 -22.46
CA PHE A 184 11.29 -5.33 -22.01
C PHE A 184 11.38 -5.38 -20.49
N ILE A 185 10.27 -5.18 -19.82
CA ILE A 185 10.15 -5.24 -18.37
C ILE A 185 9.19 -6.38 -18.08
N ASN A 186 9.66 -7.39 -17.35
CA ASN A 186 8.83 -8.49 -16.92
C ASN A 186 8.65 -8.40 -15.40
N PHE A 187 7.42 -8.16 -14.95
CA PHE A 187 7.06 -8.24 -13.55
C PHE A 187 6.45 -9.60 -13.24
N THR A 188 6.83 -10.17 -12.09
CA THR A 188 6.10 -11.30 -11.49
C THR A 188 5.42 -10.81 -10.22
N TYR A 189 4.16 -11.15 -10.01
CA TYR A 189 3.36 -10.68 -8.89
C TYR A 189 2.45 -11.79 -8.33
N SER A 190 2.21 -11.78 -7.02
CA SER A 190 1.33 -12.73 -6.32
C SER A 190 -0.01 -12.12 -5.90
N GLN A 191 -0.16 -10.80 -6.09
CA GLN A 191 -1.37 -10.04 -5.85
C GLN A 191 -1.67 -9.16 -7.07
N PRO A 192 -2.94 -8.77 -7.31
CA PRO A 192 -3.29 -7.92 -8.45
C PRO A 192 -2.37 -6.70 -8.55
N LEU A 193 -1.71 -6.55 -9.70
CA LEU A 193 -0.72 -5.49 -9.90
C LEU A 193 -1.38 -4.32 -10.63
N ARG A 194 -1.41 -3.14 -10.01
CA ARG A 194 -1.85 -1.90 -10.67
C ARG A 194 -0.69 -0.94 -10.80
N ILE A 195 -0.28 -0.66 -12.05
CA ILE A 195 0.81 0.26 -12.36
C ILE A 195 0.20 1.59 -12.77
N ALA A 196 0.47 2.64 -11.99
CA ALA A 196 0.04 4.00 -12.28
C ALA A 196 0.94 4.65 -13.33
N GLU A 197 2.27 4.55 -13.19
CA GLU A 197 3.20 5.24 -14.10
C GLU A 197 4.55 4.50 -14.21
N LEU A 198 5.11 4.45 -15.41
CA LEU A 198 6.42 3.87 -15.71
C LEU A 198 7.39 4.94 -16.21
N ARG A 199 8.47 5.15 -15.47
CA ARG A 199 9.44 6.21 -15.76
C ARG A 199 10.82 5.64 -15.98
N LEU A 200 11.38 5.91 -17.16
CA LEU A 200 12.81 5.77 -17.41
C LEU A 200 13.50 7.12 -17.17
N ALA A 201 14.55 7.13 -16.36
CA ALA A 201 15.35 8.34 -16.15
C ALA A 201 16.12 8.69 -17.43
N GLN A 202 15.57 9.58 -18.26
CA GLN A 202 16.20 9.98 -19.52
C GLN A 202 17.44 10.87 -19.26
N GLU A 203 18.62 10.26 -19.26
CA GLU A 203 19.91 10.92 -19.00
C GLU A 203 20.54 11.58 -20.22
N ASN A 204 20.07 11.24 -21.43
CA ASN A 204 20.51 11.87 -22.68
C ASN A 204 19.66 13.10 -23.08
N ALA A 205 18.75 13.56 -22.22
CA ALA A 205 17.97 14.78 -22.43
C ALA A 205 18.70 16.03 -21.93
N VAL A 206 18.59 17.13 -22.68
CA VAL A 206 19.04 18.45 -22.23
C VAL A 206 17.92 19.11 -21.42
N GLN A 207 18.24 19.52 -20.19
CA GLN A 207 17.30 20.18 -19.27
C GLN A 207 17.26 21.69 -19.54
N VAL A 208 16.05 22.25 -19.67
CA VAL A 208 15.87 23.68 -20.01
C VAL A 208 15.21 24.48 -18.89
N LYS A 209 14.35 23.84 -18.08
CA LYS A 209 13.68 24.46 -16.93
C LYS A 209 13.72 23.51 -15.75
N ALA A 210 13.99 24.04 -14.55
CA ALA A 210 13.94 23.28 -13.31
C ALA A 210 12.50 23.01 -12.87
N ASP A 211 12.31 21.97 -12.05
CA ASP A 211 11.04 21.71 -11.40
C ASP A 211 10.79 22.83 -10.39
N ALA A 212 9.55 23.31 -10.29
CA ALA A 212 9.21 24.30 -9.29
C ALA A 212 7.75 24.19 -8.84
N LEU A 213 7.53 24.40 -7.55
CA LEU A 213 6.19 24.46 -6.97
C LEU A 213 5.77 25.92 -6.81
N ARG A 214 4.53 26.23 -7.22
CA ARG A 214 3.93 27.54 -7.03
C ARG A 214 2.71 27.46 -6.13
N PHE A 215 2.57 28.45 -5.26
CA PHE A 215 1.38 28.65 -4.44
C PHE A 215 1.21 30.13 -4.10
N LEU A 216 0.02 30.53 -3.67
CA LEU A 216 -0.26 31.90 -3.24
C LEU A 216 0.14 32.08 -1.76
N ALA A 217 1.19 32.84 -1.50
CA ALA A 217 1.62 33.18 -0.15
C ALA A 217 1.00 34.49 0.33
N GLN A 218 0.64 34.53 1.62
CA GLN A 218 0.10 35.71 2.30
C GLN A 218 1.20 36.38 3.14
N PRO A 219 1.14 37.71 3.32
CA PRO A 219 2.10 38.43 4.17
C PRO A 219 2.11 37.92 5.61
N ASN A 220 3.32 37.85 6.19
CA ASN A 220 3.56 37.42 7.58
C ASN A 220 3.01 36.02 7.91
N ARG A 221 3.03 35.10 6.94
CA ARG A 221 2.68 33.70 7.14
C ARG A 221 3.87 32.79 6.87
N GLU A 222 3.85 31.64 7.53
CA GLU A 222 4.81 30.56 7.36
C GLU A 222 4.13 29.37 6.68
N TYR A 223 4.85 28.74 5.76
CA TYR A 223 4.34 27.59 5.02
C TYR A 223 5.26 26.39 5.15
N GLN A 224 4.68 25.20 5.07
CA GLN A 224 5.41 23.95 5.02
C GLN A 224 4.97 23.18 3.78
N ILE A 225 5.92 22.83 2.93
CA ILE A 225 5.67 22.09 1.70
C ILE A 225 6.05 20.64 1.94
N TYR A 226 5.09 19.73 2.01
CA TYR A 226 5.35 18.30 2.01
C TYR A 226 5.34 17.75 0.58
N PHE A 227 6.18 16.75 0.32
CA PHE A 227 6.39 16.17 -1.01
C PHE A 227 6.92 14.74 -0.92
N ASP A 228 6.97 14.06 -2.07
CA ASP A 228 7.37 12.65 -2.20
C ASP A 228 6.48 11.73 -1.35
N SER A 229 5.18 11.73 -1.66
CA SER A 229 4.23 10.84 -0.99
C SER A 229 4.48 9.38 -1.40
N ASP A 230 4.20 8.46 -0.47
CA ASP A 230 4.24 7.02 -0.76
C ASP A 230 2.98 6.52 -1.49
N ARG A 231 1.89 7.27 -1.39
CA ARG A 231 0.58 6.98 -1.99
C ARG A 231 -0.08 8.27 -2.46
N TRP A 232 -1.13 8.14 -3.26
CA TRP A 232 -1.97 9.27 -3.61
C TRP A 232 -2.82 9.71 -2.42
N VAL A 233 -2.85 11.03 -2.18
CA VAL A 233 -3.64 11.66 -1.11
C VAL A 233 -4.52 12.75 -1.71
N SER A 234 -5.83 12.68 -1.44
CA SER A 234 -6.74 13.76 -1.77
C SER A 234 -6.66 14.84 -0.68
N MET A 235 -6.34 16.07 -1.06
CA MET A 235 -6.28 17.20 -0.14
C MET A 235 -7.47 18.13 -0.34
N THR A 236 -8.09 18.55 0.76
CA THR A 236 -9.08 19.62 0.72
C THR A 236 -8.35 20.95 0.73
N VAL A 237 -8.38 21.66 -0.40
CA VAL A 237 -7.78 22.99 -0.57
C VAL A 237 -8.86 24.02 -0.90
N GLY A 238 -8.55 25.30 -0.65
CA GLY A 238 -9.43 26.42 -1.03
C GLY A 238 -9.45 26.71 -2.53
N GLU A 239 -10.02 27.85 -2.91
CA GLU A 239 -9.99 28.31 -4.30
C GLU A 239 -8.57 28.65 -4.76
N SER A 240 -8.20 28.21 -5.96
CA SER A 240 -6.87 28.45 -6.52
C SER A 240 -6.81 29.79 -7.24
N ALA A 241 -5.70 30.52 -7.03
CA ALA A 241 -5.35 31.68 -7.85
C ALA A 241 -4.83 31.25 -9.24
N ASN A 242 -4.54 32.22 -10.12
CA ASN A 242 -3.85 31.93 -11.38
C ASN A 242 -2.36 31.63 -11.13
N LEU A 243 -2.03 30.37 -10.87
CA LEU A 243 -0.67 29.91 -10.58
C LEU A 243 0.17 29.58 -11.84
N THR A 244 -0.46 29.54 -13.02
CA THR A 244 0.21 29.16 -14.28
C THR A 244 0.90 30.34 -14.97
N SER A 245 0.48 31.57 -14.67
CA SER A 245 1.10 32.79 -15.19
C SER A 245 2.55 32.94 -14.74
N ASP A 246 3.43 33.37 -15.63
CA ASP A 246 4.82 33.72 -15.31
C ASP A 246 4.98 35.20 -14.86
N GLN A 247 3.89 35.97 -14.79
CA GLN A 247 3.88 37.37 -14.35
C GLN A 247 3.80 37.47 -12.81
N ASP A 248 4.53 38.43 -12.23
CA ASP A 248 4.49 38.77 -10.80
C ASP A 248 4.76 37.59 -9.84
N VAL A 249 5.61 36.65 -10.27
CA VAL A 249 6.03 35.50 -9.46
C VAL A 249 7.31 35.82 -8.69
N LEU A 250 7.25 35.71 -7.35
CA LEU A 250 8.41 35.80 -6.48
C LEU A 250 9.16 34.46 -6.48
N LYS A 251 10.31 34.40 -7.13
CA LYS A 251 11.19 33.23 -7.10
C LYS A 251 12.09 33.28 -5.89
N ILE A 252 12.08 32.23 -5.08
CA ILE A 252 12.97 32.11 -3.92
C ILE A 252 14.14 31.16 -4.23
N GLY A 253 15.18 31.22 -3.40
CA GLY A 253 16.30 30.29 -3.49
C GLY A 253 15.93 28.87 -3.06
N SER A 254 16.82 27.91 -3.33
CA SER A 254 16.63 26.52 -2.92
C SER A 254 16.54 26.39 -1.40
N LEU A 255 15.53 25.67 -0.95
CA LEU A 255 15.26 25.38 0.46
C LEU A 255 15.80 24.00 0.83
N PHE A 256 16.18 23.82 2.10
CA PHE A 256 16.63 22.52 2.59
C PHE A 256 15.46 21.56 2.78
N SER A 257 15.59 20.36 2.22
CA SER A 257 14.65 19.26 2.43
C SER A 257 14.92 18.57 3.78
N GLN A 258 13.86 18.34 4.53
CA GLN A 258 13.87 17.65 5.83
C GLN A 258 13.03 16.39 5.76
N ARG A 259 13.37 15.38 6.57
CA ARG A 259 12.55 14.16 6.69
C ARG A 259 11.29 14.48 7.49
N ASN A 260 10.14 14.05 7.00
CA ASN A 260 8.91 14.10 7.77
C ASN A 260 8.94 13.04 8.88
N GLN A 261 8.95 13.49 10.14
CA GLN A 261 8.94 12.59 11.30
C GLN A 261 7.60 11.88 11.51
N PHE A 262 6.54 12.37 10.88
CA PHE A 262 5.20 11.79 10.94
C PHE A 262 4.90 10.86 9.77
N PHE A 263 5.89 10.61 8.90
CA PHE A 263 5.74 9.69 7.80
C PHE A 263 5.46 8.27 8.30
N VAL A 264 4.35 7.70 7.83
CA VAL A 264 3.95 6.31 8.07
C VAL A 264 3.66 5.68 6.72
N ARG A 265 4.23 4.48 6.49
CA ARG A 265 3.98 3.76 5.24
C ARG A 265 2.51 3.35 5.10
N ALA A 266 2.11 3.03 3.88
CA ALA A 266 0.76 2.54 3.63
C ALA A 266 0.53 1.19 4.24
N ASP A 267 -0.62 1.05 4.90
CA ASP A 267 -1.10 -0.09 5.66
C ASP A 267 -2.62 0.13 5.75
N ILE A 268 -3.36 -0.46 4.81
CA ILE A 268 -4.81 -0.22 4.64
C ILE A 268 -5.66 -1.11 5.52
N ASP A 269 -5.19 -2.31 5.85
CA ASP A 269 -5.89 -3.26 6.70
C ASP A 269 -5.54 -3.10 8.19
N GLY A 270 -4.47 -2.36 8.50
CA GLY A 270 -4.08 -1.97 9.84
C GLY A 270 -3.37 -3.08 10.61
N ASP A 271 -2.73 -4.03 9.93
CA ASP A 271 -2.09 -5.18 10.55
C ASP A 271 -0.63 -4.95 10.99
N ASN A 272 -0.12 -3.74 10.74
CA ASN A 272 1.27 -3.26 10.96
C ASN A 272 2.30 -3.75 9.93
N ILE A 273 1.87 -4.38 8.85
CA ILE A 273 2.69 -4.71 7.69
C ILE A 273 2.37 -3.70 6.58
N PRO A 274 3.36 -2.95 6.08
CA PRO A 274 3.07 -2.00 5.03
C PRO A 274 2.58 -2.66 3.73
N ASP A 275 1.58 -2.11 3.05
CA ASP A 275 0.98 -2.61 1.79
C ASP A 275 2.04 -3.08 0.78
N VAL A 276 3.12 -2.30 0.63
CA VAL A 276 4.24 -2.58 -0.29
C VAL A 276 4.98 -3.89 -0.01
N ASN A 277 4.86 -4.41 1.20
CA ASN A 277 5.54 -5.58 1.74
C ASN A 277 4.57 -6.65 2.26
N ASP A 278 3.26 -6.41 2.16
CA ASP A 278 2.20 -7.25 2.67
C ASP A 278 1.80 -8.30 1.63
N ASN A 279 1.74 -9.57 2.02
CA ASN A 279 1.29 -10.67 1.17
C ASN A 279 -0.26 -10.79 1.07
N CYS A 280 -1.01 -9.99 1.85
CA CYS A 280 -2.46 -9.86 1.82
C CYS A 280 -2.94 -8.43 2.11
N VAL A 281 -2.68 -7.50 1.18
CA VAL A 281 -2.92 -6.05 1.35
C VAL A 281 -4.34 -5.66 1.81
N SER A 282 -5.35 -6.49 1.58
CA SER A 282 -6.74 -6.19 1.97
C SER A 282 -7.23 -6.93 3.21
N GLU A 283 -6.46 -7.86 3.77
CA GLU A 283 -6.89 -8.78 4.82
C GLU A 283 -5.81 -8.95 5.89
N ALA A 284 -6.05 -8.39 7.07
CA ALA A 284 -5.07 -8.32 8.14
C ALA A 284 -4.49 -9.68 8.54
N ASN A 285 -3.19 -9.86 8.36
CA ASN A 285 -2.45 -11.08 8.68
C ASN A 285 -1.01 -10.79 9.13
N THR A 286 -0.88 -10.27 10.36
CA THR A 286 0.42 -9.84 10.93
C THR A 286 1.50 -10.94 10.96
N ASP A 287 1.13 -12.22 10.90
CA ASP A 287 2.07 -13.34 10.83
C ASP A 287 2.61 -13.62 9.42
N GLN A 288 1.99 -13.04 8.39
CA GLN A 288 2.34 -13.16 6.97
C GLN A 288 2.51 -14.63 6.56
N ALA A 289 1.66 -15.52 7.11
CA ALA A 289 1.69 -16.94 6.78
C ALA A 289 1.44 -17.15 5.29
N ASP A 290 2.27 -17.97 4.66
CA ASP A 290 2.21 -18.37 3.25
C ASP A 290 2.79 -19.79 3.17
N ILE A 291 1.97 -20.80 3.43
CA ILE A 291 2.41 -22.20 3.56
C ILE A 291 2.91 -22.75 2.21
N ASN A 292 2.30 -22.31 1.11
CA ASN A 292 2.62 -22.81 -0.22
C ASN A 292 3.73 -21.99 -0.93
N ALA A 293 4.18 -20.90 -0.30
CA ALA A 293 5.25 -19.99 -0.74
C ALA A 293 4.98 -19.39 -2.14
N ASN A 294 3.72 -19.16 -2.49
CA ASN A 294 3.34 -18.54 -3.77
C ASN A 294 3.44 -17.00 -3.74
N GLY A 295 3.71 -16.41 -2.58
CA GLY A 295 3.84 -14.97 -2.32
C GLY A 295 2.52 -14.26 -2.04
N ARG A 296 1.41 -14.99 -1.96
CA ARG A 296 0.10 -14.55 -1.47
C ARG A 296 -0.12 -15.19 -0.11
N GLY A 297 -0.54 -14.41 0.88
CA GLY A 297 -0.71 -14.95 2.23
C GLY A 297 -1.92 -15.88 2.33
N ASP A 298 -1.86 -16.83 3.24
CA ASP A 298 -2.91 -17.83 3.48
C ASP A 298 -4.28 -17.17 3.78
N ALA A 299 -4.29 -15.95 4.33
CA ALA A 299 -5.50 -15.19 4.68
C ALA A 299 -6.31 -14.70 3.47
N CYS A 300 -5.65 -14.47 2.34
CA CYS A 300 -6.23 -13.97 1.10
C CYS A 300 -6.01 -14.92 -0.09
N ASP A 301 -5.46 -16.11 0.18
CA ASP A 301 -5.36 -17.21 -0.79
C ASP A 301 -6.65 -18.01 -0.87
N ASP A 302 -6.81 -18.71 -1.98
CA ASP A 302 -7.93 -19.61 -2.29
C ASP A 302 -7.29 -20.94 -2.74
N PHE A 303 -7.08 -21.83 -1.78
CA PHE A 303 -6.28 -23.04 -2.00
C PHE A 303 -6.98 -24.05 -2.92
N ASP A 304 -8.30 -24.11 -2.86
CA ASP A 304 -9.11 -25.07 -3.59
C ASP A 304 -9.69 -24.52 -4.90
N ARG A 305 -9.66 -23.19 -5.07
CA ARG A 305 -10.03 -22.43 -6.26
C ARG A 305 -11.51 -22.48 -6.58
N ASP A 306 -12.34 -22.50 -5.56
CA ASP A 306 -13.78 -22.44 -5.71
C ASP A 306 -14.33 -21.01 -5.86
N GLY A 307 -13.48 -20.00 -5.65
CA GLY A 307 -13.81 -18.58 -5.75
C GLY A 307 -13.99 -17.88 -4.41
N LEU A 308 -13.76 -18.57 -3.29
CA LEU A 308 -13.77 -18.01 -1.94
C LEU A 308 -12.37 -18.05 -1.34
N ILE A 309 -11.99 -16.97 -0.66
CA ILE A 309 -10.71 -16.97 0.07
C ILE A 309 -10.83 -17.86 1.30
N ASN A 310 -9.71 -18.48 1.72
CA ASN A 310 -9.65 -19.41 2.84
C ASN A 310 -10.27 -18.86 4.15
N SER A 311 -10.21 -17.55 4.37
CA SER A 311 -10.81 -16.88 5.53
C SER A 311 -12.34 -16.81 5.50
N GLN A 312 -12.95 -17.00 4.33
CA GLN A 312 -14.40 -16.99 4.08
C GLN A 312 -14.93 -18.38 3.67
N ASP A 313 -14.07 -19.38 3.61
CA ASP A 313 -14.38 -20.73 3.14
C ASP A 313 -14.46 -21.72 4.32
N ASN A 314 -15.58 -22.44 4.42
CA ASN A 314 -15.79 -23.50 5.41
C ASN A 314 -15.14 -24.84 5.01
N CYS A 315 -14.56 -24.95 3.82
CA CYS A 315 -13.75 -26.07 3.35
C CYS A 315 -12.52 -25.61 2.53
N PRO A 316 -11.55 -24.90 3.13
CA PRO A 316 -10.43 -24.25 2.40
C PRO A 316 -9.61 -25.14 1.46
N ASP A 317 -9.60 -26.45 1.68
CA ASP A 317 -8.82 -27.41 0.88
C ASP A 317 -9.69 -28.24 -0.10
N GLN A 318 -11.02 -28.00 -0.17
CA GLN A 318 -11.93 -28.82 -0.98
C GLN A 318 -13.09 -28.02 -1.60
N PRO A 319 -13.15 -27.91 -2.95
CA PRO A 319 -14.03 -26.95 -3.61
C PRO A 319 -15.50 -27.11 -3.26
N ASN A 320 -16.11 -26.05 -2.72
CA ASN A 320 -17.50 -26.09 -2.31
C ASN A 320 -18.22 -24.73 -2.33
N ASN A 321 -18.03 -23.93 -3.40
CA ASN A 321 -18.58 -22.57 -3.63
C ASN A 321 -19.99 -22.28 -3.06
N GLY A 322 -20.88 -23.27 -3.01
CA GLY A 322 -22.18 -23.15 -2.34
C GLY A 322 -22.15 -22.98 -0.81
N GLN A 323 -20.99 -23.14 -0.16
CA GLN A 323 -20.74 -23.04 1.29
C GLN A 323 -21.80 -23.77 2.12
N GLN A 324 -22.22 -24.94 1.63
CA GLN A 324 -23.27 -25.70 2.29
C GLN A 324 -22.73 -26.28 3.61
N ASP A 325 -23.44 -25.99 4.69
CA ASP A 325 -23.15 -26.43 6.05
C ASP A 325 -24.51 -26.79 6.69
N THR A 326 -24.84 -28.08 6.66
CA THR A 326 -26.17 -28.59 6.99
C THR A 326 -26.43 -28.58 8.50
N ASP A 327 -25.41 -28.79 9.32
CA ASP A 327 -25.53 -28.85 10.78
C ASP A 327 -25.07 -27.57 11.51
N SER A 328 -24.50 -26.62 10.75
CA SER A 328 -24.07 -25.28 11.18
C SER A 328 -22.91 -25.28 12.17
N ASP A 329 -22.00 -26.25 12.06
CA ASP A 329 -20.79 -26.33 12.89
C ASP A 329 -19.60 -25.52 12.35
N LYS A 330 -19.77 -24.88 11.18
CA LYS A 330 -18.80 -24.09 10.39
C LYS A 330 -17.80 -24.92 9.58
N ILE A 331 -17.97 -26.22 9.48
CA ILE A 331 -17.25 -27.09 8.56
C ILE A 331 -18.23 -27.43 7.43
N GLY A 332 -17.84 -27.20 6.18
CA GLY A 332 -18.76 -27.45 5.08
C GLY A 332 -19.02 -28.94 4.84
N ASP A 333 -20.21 -29.28 4.34
CA ASP A 333 -20.63 -30.64 3.98
C ASP A 333 -19.62 -31.35 3.05
N ALA A 334 -18.83 -30.57 2.29
CA ALA A 334 -17.84 -31.10 1.36
C ALA A 334 -16.62 -31.71 2.06
N CYS A 335 -16.16 -31.09 3.15
CA CYS A 335 -14.95 -31.48 3.88
C CYS A 335 -15.24 -32.02 5.28
N ASP A 336 -16.49 -31.97 5.73
CA ASP A 336 -16.90 -32.57 6.98
C ASP A 336 -17.03 -34.10 6.87
N ASN A 337 -16.14 -34.81 7.56
CA ASN A 337 -16.20 -36.27 7.66
C ASN A 337 -17.16 -36.73 8.78
N GLU A 338 -17.54 -35.81 9.68
CA GLU A 338 -18.38 -36.07 10.84
C GLU A 338 -19.88 -35.93 10.53
N GLU A 339 -20.31 -35.21 9.47
CA GLU A 339 -21.70 -35.07 8.97
C GLU A 339 -22.54 -36.38 8.99
N SER A 340 -21.89 -37.53 8.83
CA SER A 340 -22.53 -38.86 8.94
C SER A 340 -22.84 -39.31 10.38
N ARG A 341 -22.46 -38.54 11.41
CA ARG A 341 -22.62 -38.87 12.83
C ARG A 341 -24.01 -38.43 13.28
N LEU A 342 -24.79 -39.42 13.71
CA LEU A 342 -26.11 -39.23 14.33
C LEU A 342 -26.14 -38.19 15.47
N THR A 343 -25.01 -37.97 16.15
CA THR A 343 -24.89 -37.05 17.28
C THR A 343 -24.84 -35.57 16.90
N GLU A 344 -24.33 -35.23 15.71
CA GLU A 344 -24.32 -33.86 15.18
C GLU A 344 -25.67 -33.52 14.56
N ARG A 345 -26.22 -34.42 13.72
CA ARG A 345 -27.56 -34.27 13.15
C ARG A 345 -28.69 -34.18 14.21
N LEU A 346 -28.49 -34.80 15.38
CA LEU A 346 -29.45 -34.78 16.48
C LEU A 346 -28.74 -34.39 17.80
N PRO A 347 -28.52 -33.08 18.05
CA PRO A 347 -27.78 -32.60 19.23
C PRO A 347 -28.42 -33.00 20.57
N TRP A 348 -29.71 -33.37 20.55
CA TRP A 348 -30.49 -33.82 21.71
C TRP A 348 -30.30 -35.31 22.02
N LEU A 349 -29.72 -36.11 21.12
CA LEU A 349 -29.58 -37.56 21.25
C LEU A 349 -28.74 -37.97 22.48
N PRO A 350 -27.62 -37.30 22.82
CA PRO A 350 -26.87 -37.57 24.05
C PRO A 350 -27.70 -37.29 25.32
N TRP A 351 -28.51 -36.23 25.32
CA TRP A 351 -29.37 -35.87 26.44
C TRP A 351 -30.49 -36.87 26.68
N LEU A 352 -30.97 -37.52 25.60
CA LEU A 352 -31.90 -38.63 25.69
C LEU A 352 -31.30 -39.81 26.48
N GLY A 353 -30.05 -40.17 26.18
CA GLY A 353 -29.33 -41.25 26.86
C GLY A 353 -29.06 -40.93 28.34
N ILE A 354 -28.63 -39.70 28.63
CA ILE A 354 -28.41 -39.22 30.01
C ILE A 354 -29.72 -39.19 30.79
N GLY A 355 -30.80 -38.71 30.17
CA GLY A 355 -32.14 -38.68 30.77
C GLY A 355 -32.64 -40.08 31.12
N PHE A 356 -32.45 -41.04 30.22
CA PHE A 356 -32.80 -42.44 30.49
C PHE A 356 -31.97 -43.03 31.64
N ALA A 357 -30.66 -42.79 31.66
CA ALA A 357 -29.78 -43.26 32.73
C ALA A 357 -30.14 -42.64 34.10
N ALA A 358 -30.48 -41.35 34.13
CA ALA A 358 -30.94 -40.67 35.34
C ALA A 358 -32.25 -41.28 35.88
N ILE A 359 -33.20 -41.58 35.00
CA ILE A 359 -34.45 -42.26 35.37
C ILE A 359 -34.16 -43.64 35.98
N VAL A 360 -33.27 -44.43 35.36
CA VAL A 360 -32.88 -45.75 35.89
C VAL A 360 -32.25 -45.63 37.28
N LEU A 361 -31.34 -44.68 37.49
CA LEU A 361 -30.72 -44.42 38.79
C LEU A 361 -31.75 -44.00 39.85
N ILE A 362 -32.71 -43.14 39.50
CA ILE A 362 -33.81 -42.74 40.40
C ILE A 362 -34.65 -43.96 40.78
N VAL A 363 -35.01 -44.81 39.81
CA VAL A 363 -35.78 -46.03 40.08
C VAL A 363 -35.00 -47.00 40.98
N MET A 364 -33.71 -47.20 40.73
CA MET A 364 -32.84 -48.03 41.58
C MET A 364 -32.74 -47.46 43.00
N PHE A 365 -32.61 -46.15 43.15
CA PHE A 365 -32.57 -45.48 44.45
C PHE A 365 -33.89 -45.62 45.22
N VAL A 366 -35.03 -45.41 44.56
CA VAL A 366 -36.36 -45.57 45.17
C VAL A 366 -36.61 -47.00 45.61
N THR A 367 -36.23 -47.99 44.79
CA THR A 367 -36.37 -49.41 45.13
C THR A 367 -35.46 -49.83 46.28
N ALA A 368 -34.23 -49.29 46.36
CA ALA A 368 -33.32 -49.49 47.49
C ALA A 368 -33.84 -48.85 48.79
N LEU A 369 -34.39 -47.63 48.75
CA LEU A 369 -35.04 -47.01 49.91
C LEU A 369 -36.24 -47.84 50.40
N LYS A 370 -37.02 -48.41 49.48
CA LYS A 370 -38.18 -49.24 49.80
C LYS A 370 -37.80 -50.59 50.41
N SER A 371 -36.63 -51.15 50.06
CA SER A 371 -36.11 -52.39 50.64
C SER A 371 -35.32 -52.20 51.94
N GLY A 372 -34.81 -50.98 52.21
CA GLY A 372 -34.15 -50.61 53.46
C GLY A 372 -35.09 -50.37 54.65
N ILE A 373 -36.39 -50.24 54.44
CA ILE A 373 -37.41 -50.13 55.51
C ILE A 373 -37.87 -51.54 55.90
N LYS A 374 -36.96 -52.31 56.49
CA LYS A 374 -37.29 -53.39 57.42
C LYS A 374 -36.45 -53.13 58.67
N GLY A 375 -37.00 -52.33 59.57
CA GLY A 375 -36.48 -52.21 60.93
C GLY A 375 -36.59 -53.56 61.65
N PRO A 376 -35.65 -53.89 62.56
CA PRO A 376 -35.67 -55.13 63.31
C PRO A 376 -36.87 -55.11 64.27
N GLU A 377 -37.73 -56.12 64.20
CA GLU A 377 -38.64 -56.50 65.29
C GLU A 377 -37.88 -57.27 66.38
#